data_AF-A0A8R7U1R4-F1
#
_entry.id   AF-A0A8R7U1R4-F1
#
_cell.length_a   1.000
_cell.length_b   1.000
_cell.length_c   1.000
_cell.angle_alpha   90.00
_cell.angle_beta   90.00
_cell.angle_gamma   90.00
#
_symmetry.space_group_name_H-M   'P 1'
#
loop_
_entity.id
_entity.type
_entity.pdbx_description
1 polymer ?
#
loop_
_entity_poly.entity_id
_entity_poly.type
_entity_poly.pdbx_seq_one_letter_code
_entity_poly.pdbx_strand_id
1 'polypeptide(L)'
;MKAHILQYVRCCQVCQQAKPDRSASPGLLMPLPIPQESWDLITMDFVDDLPQSGQFNCLLIVVDKRTRFAHFLPLAHPYTASKVALLYMQQLYKLHGFPGAIVSDRNPVFTSHFWQELFKYAGTELCMSTANHPQTDGQTERVNQCIEMYMRCFVQACPKRWSFWIPLAQFWYNTSHHSAIGMTPFKAMFGREPRHWGITATTSCTVSALQAWLEE
;
A
#
# COMPACT_ATOMS: atom_id res chain seq x y z
N MET A 1 2.01 -15.73 20.56
CA MET A 1 2.50 -15.22 19.24
C MET A 1 2.38 -13.69 19.09
N LYS A 2 1.19 -13.07 19.17
CA LYS A 2 1.05 -11.58 19.00
C LYS A 2 1.93 -10.76 19.95
N ALA A 3 1.99 -11.12 21.24
CA ALA A 3 2.81 -10.43 22.23
C ALA A 3 4.32 -10.45 21.89
N HIS A 4 4.82 -11.57 21.34
CA HIS A 4 6.23 -11.71 20.96
C HIS A 4 6.57 -10.88 19.74
N ILE A 5 5.67 -10.84 18.75
CA ILE A 5 5.81 -9.99 17.57
C ILE A 5 5.82 -8.51 18.01
N LEU A 6 4.91 -8.12 18.91
CA LEU A 6 4.89 -6.76 19.45
C LEU A 6 6.20 -6.42 20.17
N GLN A 7 6.72 -7.33 20.99
CA GLN A 7 7.99 -7.12 21.70
C GLN A 7 9.17 -7.02 20.73
N TYR A 8 9.24 -7.90 19.73
CA TYR A 8 10.26 -7.85 18.70
C TYR A 8 10.23 -6.52 17.93
N VAL A 9 9.05 -6.09 17.49
CA VAL A 9 8.88 -4.81 16.77
C VAL A 9 9.25 -3.62 17.66
N ARG A 10 9.00 -3.69 18.98
CA ARG A 10 9.42 -2.64 19.94
C ARG A 10 10.94 -2.51 20.03
N CYS A 11 11.67 -3.62 19.97
CA CYS A 11 13.14 -3.64 20.07
C CYS A 11 13.84 -3.48 18.70
N CYS A 12 13.13 -3.64 17.57
CA CYS A 12 13.71 -3.57 16.23
C CYS A 12 14.02 -2.12 15.82
N GLN A 13 15.31 -1.77 15.74
CA GLN A 13 15.77 -0.43 15.36
C GLN A 13 15.20 0.04 14.01
N VAL A 14 15.18 -0.83 12.99
CA VAL A 14 14.63 -0.52 11.66
C VAL A 14 13.16 -0.13 11.76
N CYS A 15 12.36 -0.92 12.49
CA CYS A 15 10.94 -0.64 12.68
C CYS A 15 10.68 0.64 13.48
N GLN A 16 11.57 0.99 14.42
CA GLN A 16 11.42 2.22 15.19
C GLN A 16 11.82 3.45 14.38
N GLN A 17 12.89 3.36 13.58
CA GLN A 17 13.35 4.44 12.69
C GLN A 17 12.39 4.70 11.53
N ALA A 18 11.70 3.66 11.04
CA ALA A 18 10.74 3.81 9.94
C ALA A 18 9.39 4.39 10.38
N LYS A 19 9.09 4.45 11.69
CA LYS A 19 7.81 4.99 12.17
C LYS A 19 7.82 6.52 12.07
N PRO A 20 6.85 7.12 11.36
CA PRO A 20 6.70 8.57 11.34
C PRO A 20 6.25 9.08 12.72
N ASP A 21 6.58 10.33 13.02
CA ASP A 21 6.05 11.03 14.19
C ASP A 21 4.50 11.07 14.10
N ARG A 22 3.85 10.80 15.22
CA ARG A 22 2.39 10.74 15.35
C ARG A 22 1.81 11.98 16.03
N SER A 23 2.62 13.03 16.18
CA SER A 23 2.16 14.32 16.68
C SER A 23 0.92 14.77 15.90
N ALA A 24 -0.13 15.15 16.64
CA ALA A 24 -1.38 15.56 16.03
C ALA A 24 -1.17 16.87 15.26
N SER A 25 -1.37 16.84 13.95
CA SER A 25 -1.38 18.07 13.16
C SER A 25 -2.56 18.95 13.63
N PRO A 26 -2.36 20.23 13.91
CA PRO A 26 -3.45 21.12 14.30
C PRO A 26 -4.41 21.32 13.12
N GLY A 27 -5.69 20.98 13.30
CA GLY A 27 -6.74 21.24 12.31
C GLY A 27 -7.81 20.17 12.22
N LEU A 28 -8.99 20.57 11.74
CA LEU A 28 -10.04 19.63 11.36
C LEU A 28 -9.71 19.03 9.99
N LEU A 29 -9.83 17.70 9.88
CA LEU A 29 -9.71 17.06 8.58
C LEU A 29 -10.96 17.36 7.75
N MET A 30 -10.79 17.75 6.49
CA MET A 30 -11.84 17.78 5.47
C MET A 30 -11.73 16.49 4.64
N PRO A 31 -12.39 15.39 5.03
CA PRO A 31 -12.25 14.14 4.34
C PRO A 31 -12.79 14.23 2.91
N LEU A 32 -12.04 13.71 1.96
CA LEU A 32 -12.56 13.39 0.62
C LEU A 32 -13.81 12.49 0.75
N PRO A 33 -14.78 12.61 -0.18
CA PRO A 33 -15.98 11.79 -0.16
C PRO A 33 -15.62 10.30 -0.13
N ILE A 34 -16.41 9.54 0.61
CA ILE A 34 -16.26 8.09 0.68
C ILE A 34 -16.79 7.52 -0.65
N PRO A 35 -15.97 6.77 -1.40
CA PRO A 35 -16.41 6.21 -2.68
C PRO A 35 -17.52 5.18 -2.49
N GLN A 36 -18.48 5.19 -3.41
CA GLN A 36 -19.64 4.28 -3.36
C GLN A 36 -19.32 2.91 -3.95
N GLU A 37 -18.36 2.84 -4.87
CA GLU A 37 -17.94 1.62 -5.55
C GLU A 37 -16.46 1.32 -5.31
N SER A 38 -16.08 0.06 -5.49
CA SER A 38 -14.67 -0.34 -5.45
C SER A 38 -13.97 0.21 -6.69
N TRP A 39 -12.74 0.69 -6.53
CA TRP A 39 -11.93 1.28 -7.61
C TRP A 39 -12.43 2.61 -8.19
N ASP A 40 -13.44 3.23 -7.57
CA ASP A 40 -13.96 4.53 -7.97
C ASP A 40 -12.97 5.68 -7.63
N LEU A 41 -12.30 5.58 -6.47
CA LEU A 41 -11.27 6.52 -6.05
C LEU A 41 -10.04 5.76 -5.56
N ILE A 42 -8.92 5.97 -6.25
CA ILE A 42 -7.65 5.36 -5.90
C ILE A 42 -6.64 6.40 -5.44
N THR A 43 -5.64 5.96 -4.70
CA THR A 43 -4.52 6.76 -4.26
C THR A 43 -3.25 6.21 -4.88
N MET A 44 -2.35 7.07 -5.36
CA MET A 44 -1.10 6.70 -6.02
C MET A 44 0.07 7.41 -5.36
N ASP A 45 1.13 6.65 -5.08
CA ASP A 45 2.31 7.17 -4.38
C ASP A 45 3.58 6.41 -4.76
N PHE A 46 4.72 7.09 -4.75
CA PHE A 46 6.01 6.50 -5.05
C PHE A 46 6.82 6.29 -3.77
N VAL A 47 7.39 5.09 -3.64
CA VAL A 47 8.47 4.82 -2.69
C VAL A 47 9.77 4.78 -3.47
N ASP A 48 10.42 5.93 -3.53
CA ASP A 48 11.73 6.10 -4.15
C ASP A 48 12.87 5.74 -3.17
N ASP A 49 14.10 5.76 -3.69
CA ASP A 49 15.34 5.50 -2.95
C ASP A 49 15.39 4.15 -2.23
N LEU A 50 14.78 3.12 -2.82
CA LEU A 50 14.93 1.75 -2.35
C LEU A 50 16.28 1.16 -2.80
N PRO A 51 16.94 0.31 -1.99
CA PRO A 51 18.13 -0.41 -2.43
C PRO A 51 17.85 -1.20 -3.72
N GLN A 52 18.85 -1.28 -4.59
CA GLN A 52 18.73 -1.99 -5.87
C GLN A 52 18.41 -3.48 -5.65
N SER A 53 17.31 -3.96 -6.22
CA SER A 53 16.89 -5.36 -6.24
C SER A 53 16.57 -5.82 -7.66
N GLY A 54 17.52 -6.52 -8.28
CA GLY A 54 17.49 -6.81 -9.71
C GLY A 54 17.60 -5.51 -10.50
N GLN A 55 16.62 -5.20 -11.34
CA GLN A 55 16.54 -3.94 -12.09
C GLN A 55 15.77 -2.81 -11.37
N PHE A 56 15.15 -3.10 -10.23
CA PHE A 56 14.22 -2.19 -9.56
C PHE A 56 14.84 -1.48 -8.35
N ASN A 57 14.49 -0.21 -8.16
CA ASN A 57 14.91 0.65 -7.04
C ASN A 57 13.80 1.62 -6.59
N CYS A 58 12.60 1.47 -7.13
CA CYS A 58 11.42 2.26 -6.79
C CYS A 58 10.19 1.34 -6.76
N LEU A 59 9.16 1.74 -6.03
CA LEU A 59 7.86 1.08 -6.01
C LEU A 59 6.75 2.11 -6.21
N LEU A 60 5.86 1.89 -7.19
CA LEU A 60 4.58 2.59 -7.25
C LEU A 60 3.54 1.81 -6.44
N ILE A 61 2.95 2.47 -5.46
CA ILE A 61 1.85 1.95 -4.65
C ILE A 61 0.55 2.53 -5.19
N VAL A 62 -0.44 1.67 -5.40
CA VAL A 62 -1.80 2.08 -5.78
C VAL A 62 -2.80 1.46 -4.82
N VAL A 63 -3.63 2.25 -4.15
CA VAL A 63 -4.58 1.77 -3.15
C VAL A 63 -5.99 2.22 -3.49
N ASP A 64 -6.94 1.30 -3.48
CA ASP A 64 -8.36 1.63 -3.53
C ASP A 64 -8.82 2.23 -2.19
N LYS A 65 -9.42 3.42 -2.21
CA LYS A 65 -9.78 4.12 -0.97
C LYS A 65 -10.91 3.42 -0.20
N ARG A 66 -11.82 2.73 -0.90
CA ARG A 66 -12.97 2.05 -0.30
C ARG A 66 -12.56 0.72 0.35
N THR A 67 -12.00 -0.19 -0.43
CA THR A 67 -11.66 -1.55 -0.01
C THR A 67 -10.29 -1.65 0.66
N ARG A 68 -9.46 -0.60 0.55
CA ARG A 68 -8.04 -0.58 0.96
C ARG A 68 -7.17 -1.59 0.21
N PHE A 69 -7.67 -2.14 -0.91
CA PHE A 69 -6.92 -3.09 -1.71
C PHE A 69 -5.74 -2.39 -2.38
N ALA A 70 -4.53 -2.91 -2.19
CA ALA A 70 -3.31 -2.29 -2.68
C ALA A 70 -2.63 -3.13 -3.77
N HIS A 71 -1.99 -2.43 -4.70
CA HIS A 71 -1.07 -2.98 -5.69
C HIS A 71 0.30 -2.36 -5.51
N PHE A 72 1.33 -3.20 -5.62
CA PHE A 72 2.73 -2.82 -5.46
C PHE A 72 3.44 -3.10 -6.77
N LEU A 73 3.88 -2.05 -7.44
CA LEU A 73 4.40 -2.10 -8.82
C LEU A 73 5.87 -1.68 -8.83
N PRO A 74 6.82 -2.63 -8.92
CA PRO A 74 8.25 -2.32 -8.96
C PRO A 74 8.62 -1.52 -10.20
N LEU A 75 9.45 -0.49 -10.01
CA LEU A 75 9.92 0.43 -11.02
C LEU A 75 11.45 0.63 -10.92
N ALA A 76 12.02 1.07 -12.04
CA ALA A 76 13.42 1.41 -12.16
C ALA A 76 13.56 2.91 -12.47
N HIS A 77 14.21 3.65 -11.59
CA HIS A 77 14.53 5.05 -11.78
C HIS A 77 15.76 5.18 -12.71
N PRO A 78 15.74 6.12 -13.69
CA PRO A 78 14.68 7.07 -13.98
C PRO A 78 13.50 6.45 -14.75
N TYR A 79 12.29 6.78 -14.30
CA TYR A 79 11.04 6.47 -14.98
C TYR A 79 10.39 7.74 -15.52
N THR A 80 9.63 7.59 -16.61
CA THR A 80 8.87 8.68 -17.24
C THR A 80 7.38 8.48 -17.01
N ALA A 81 6.58 9.53 -17.12
CA ALA A 81 5.13 9.42 -17.03
C ALA A 81 4.54 8.40 -18.03
N SER A 82 5.11 8.29 -19.24
CA SER A 82 4.72 7.30 -20.23
C SER A 82 5.00 5.85 -19.79
N LYS A 83 6.15 5.59 -19.16
CA LYS A 83 6.47 4.27 -18.60
C LYS A 83 5.52 3.92 -17.45
N VAL A 84 5.24 4.88 -16.57
CA VAL A 84 4.30 4.69 -15.46
C VAL A 84 2.89 4.42 -15.97
N ALA A 85 2.43 5.17 -16.98
CA ALA A 85 1.12 4.94 -17.60
C ALA A 85 1.05 3.57 -18.27
N LEU A 86 2.09 3.15 -18.99
CA LEU A 86 2.13 1.81 -19.58
C LEU A 86 2.06 0.72 -18.51
N LEU A 87 2.81 0.87 -17.41
CA LEU A 87 2.78 -0.07 -16.29
C LEU A 87 1.38 -0.13 -15.65
N TYR A 88 0.73 1.03 -15.47
CA TYR A 88 -0.65 1.13 -15.00
C TYR A 88 -1.59 0.35 -15.93
N MET A 89 -1.51 0.57 -17.24
CA MET A 89 -2.36 -0.12 -18.22
C MET A 89 -2.13 -1.64 -18.20
N GLN A 90 -0.87 -2.07 -18.11
CA GLN A 90 -0.51 -3.48 -18.15
C GLN A 90 -0.87 -4.24 -16.87
N GLN A 91 -0.91 -3.59 -15.72
CA GLN A 91 -1.09 -4.27 -14.43
C GLN A 91 -2.43 -4.00 -13.78
N LEU A 92 -2.96 -2.77 -13.87
CA LEU A 92 -4.13 -2.34 -13.13
C LEU A 92 -5.37 -2.20 -14.00
N TYR A 93 -5.25 -1.55 -15.16
CA TYR A 93 -6.40 -1.36 -16.06
C TYR A 93 -7.04 -2.69 -16.47
N LYS A 94 -6.23 -3.73 -16.76
CA LYS A 94 -6.73 -5.07 -17.09
C LYS A 94 -7.55 -5.74 -15.97
N LEU A 95 -7.39 -5.28 -14.71
CA LEU A 95 -8.06 -5.86 -13.55
C LEU A 95 -9.30 -5.07 -13.14
N HIS A 96 -9.21 -3.74 -13.21
CA HIS A 96 -10.21 -2.85 -12.61
C HIS A 96 -10.76 -1.76 -13.54
N GLY A 97 -10.15 -1.56 -14.71
CA GLY A 97 -10.43 -0.41 -15.56
C GLY A 97 -9.82 0.90 -15.04
N PHE A 98 -10.31 2.02 -15.57
CA PHE A 98 -9.96 3.36 -15.06
C PHE A 98 -10.83 3.72 -13.85
N PRO A 99 -10.27 4.41 -12.85
CA PRO A 99 -11.02 4.90 -11.71
C PRO A 99 -11.78 6.18 -12.08
N GLY A 100 -12.79 6.53 -11.29
CA GLY A 100 -13.45 7.84 -11.38
C GLY A 100 -12.50 8.97 -11.00
N ALA A 101 -11.66 8.77 -9.98
CA ALA A 101 -10.69 9.76 -9.53
C ALA A 101 -9.38 9.14 -8.99
N ILE A 102 -8.28 9.89 -9.12
CA ILE A 102 -6.95 9.54 -8.60
C ILE A 102 -6.48 10.64 -7.67
N VAL A 103 -6.10 10.25 -6.46
CA VAL A 103 -5.42 11.13 -5.51
C VAL A 103 -3.93 10.80 -5.51
N SER A 104 -3.08 11.80 -5.73
CA SER A 104 -1.64 11.60 -5.70
C SER A 104 -0.92 12.80 -5.09
N ASP A 105 0.35 12.62 -4.76
CA ASP A 105 1.23 13.74 -4.45
C ASP A 105 1.55 14.57 -5.70
N ARG A 106 2.41 15.58 -5.54
CA ARG A 106 2.87 16.45 -6.63
C ARG A 106 4.12 15.93 -7.32
N ASN A 107 4.33 14.61 -7.36
CA ASN A 107 5.44 14.02 -8.09
C ASN A 107 5.42 14.49 -9.57
N PRO A 108 6.58 14.81 -10.18
CA PRO A 108 6.66 15.29 -11.56
C PRO A 108 5.95 14.41 -12.60
N VAL A 109 5.84 13.11 -12.34
CA VAL A 109 5.06 12.19 -13.19
C VAL A 109 3.58 12.59 -13.21
N PHE A 110 2.97 12.74 -12.04
CA PHE A 110 1.53 13.02 -11.90
C PHE A 110 1.18 14.45 -12.33
N THR A 111 2.11 15.39 -12.19
CA THR A 111 1.94 16.77 -12.67
C THR A 111 2.28 16.96 -14.15
N SER A 112 2.77 15.93 -14.84
CA SER A 112 3.15 16.06 -16.25
C SER A 112 1.92 16.27 -17.16
N HIS A 113 2.10 17.06 -18.23
CA HIS A 113 1.04 17.29 -19.22
C HIS A 113 0.53 15.98 -19.85
N PHE A 114 1.44 15.04 -20.11
CA PHE A 114 1.07 13.72 -20.61
C PHE A 114 0.11 12.99 -19.67
N TRP A 115 0.41 12.97 -18.36
CA TRP A 115 -0.43 12.30 -17.37
C TRP A 115 -1.80 12.96 -17.25
N GLN A 116 -1.82 14.30 -17.19
CA GLN A 116 -3.06 15.07 -17.11
C GLN A 116 -3.97 14.84 -18.31
N GLU A 117 -3.43 14.92 -19.54
CA GLU A 117 -4.23 14.69 -20.74
C GLU A 117 -4.69 13.24 -20.85
N LEU A 118 -3.84 12.26 -20.53
CA LEU A 118 -4.22 10.84 -20.56
C LEU A 118 -5.46 10.57 -19.70
N PHE A 119 -5.45 11.00 -18.44
CA PHE A 119 -6.55 10.73 -17.53
C PHE A 119 -7.77 11.62 -17.77
N LYS A 120 -7.58 12.84 -18.28
CA LYS A 120 -8.67 13.68 -18.77
C LYS A 120 -9.44 13.01 -19.91
N TYR A 121 -8.76 12.42 -20.91
CA TYR A 121 -9.41 11.67 -21.98
C TYR A 121 -10.03 10.36 -21.49
N ALA A 122 -9.48 9.76 -20.42
CA ALA A 122 -10.07 8.58 -19.78
C ALA A 122 -11.32 8.90 -18.93
N GLY A 123 -11.62 10.19 -18.70
CA GLY A 123 -12.71 10.62 -17.82
C GLY A 123 -12.41 10.47 -16.32
N THR A 124 -11.13 10.39 -15.96
CA THR A 124 -10.67 10.28 -14.56
C THR A 124 -10.26 11.64 -14.02
N GLU A 125 -10.82 12.03 -12.88
CA GLU A 125 -10.44 13.26 -12.18
C GLU A 125 -9.10 13.10 -11.44
N LEU A 126 -8.21 14.07 -11.57
CA LEU A 126 -6.91 14.08 -10.89
C LEU A 126 -6.93 15.05 -9.71
N CYS A 127 -6.82 14.52 -8.49
CA CYS A 127 -6.85 15.25 -7.24
C CYS A 127 -5.44 15.28 -6.63
N MET A 128 -4.72 16.38 -6.80
CA MET A 128 -3.36 16.52 -6.23
C MET A 128 -3.43 16.91 -4.76
N SER A 129 -2.72 16.18 -3.90
CA SER A 129 -2.52 16.60 -2.53
C SER A 129 -1.62 17.85 -2.49
N THR A 130 -1.94 18.78 -1.62
CA THR A 130 -1.14 19.98 -1.36
C THR A 130 -0.09 19.66 -0.29
N ALA A 131 1.18 19.93 -0.57
CA ALA A 131 2.31 19.69 0.33
C ALA A 131 2.17 20.27 1.76
N ASN A 132 1.22 21.20 1.98
CA ASN A 132 1.01 21.90 3.25
C ASN A 132 -0.46 21.88 3.73
N HIS A 133 -1.29 20.91 3.30
CA HIS A 133 -2.69 20.80 3.76
C HIS A 133 -3.05 19.35 4.15
N PRO A 134 -2.47 18.83 5.26
CA PRO A 134 -2.81 17.52 5.82
C PRO A 134 -4.30 17.39 6.21
N GLN A 135 -5.03 18.51 6.23
CA GLN A 135 -6.45 18.56 6.53
C GLN A 135 -7.30 17.84 5.47
N THR A 136 -7.00 17.96 4.17
CA THR A 136 -7.91 17.43 3.12
C THR A 136 -7.72 15.92 2.86
N ASP A 137 -6.55 15.37 3.17
CA ASP A 137 -6.20 14.00 2.76
C ASP A 137 -5.50 13.15 3.83
N GLY A 138 -5.56 13.55 5.10
CA GLY A 138 -4.85 12.88 6.20
C GLY A 138 -5.21 11.39 6.42
N GLN A 139 -6.30 10.88 5.84
CA GLN A 139 -6.60 9.44 5.81
C GLN A 139 -5.82 8.68 4.73
N THR A 140 -5.75 9.23 3.51
CA THR A 140 -4.95 8.65 2.42
C THR A 140 -3.48 8.72 2.79
N GLU A 141 -3.04 9.86 3.33
CA GLU A 141 -1.68 10.08 3.81
C GLU A 141 -1.30 9.04 4.87
N ARG A 142 -2.17 8.77 5.85
CA ARG A 142 -1.92 7.72 6.86
C ARG A 142 -1.80 6.32 6.27
N VAL A 143 -2.61 5.98 5.27
CA VAL A 143 -2.55 4.66 4.64
C VAL A 143 -1.27 4.52 3.83
N ASN A 144 -0.95 5.52 3.00
CA ASN A 144 0.29 5.54 2.22
C ASN A 144 1.52 5.47 3.12
N GLN A 145 1.59 6.29 4.18
CA GLN A 145 2.67 6.24 5.18
C GLN A 145 2.81 4.86 5.84
N CYS A 146 1.68 4.21 6.17
CA CYS A 146 1.71 2.88 6.77
C CYS A 146 2.28 1.83 5.79
N ILE A 147 1.91 1.93 4.51
CA ILE A 147 2.41 1.02 3.47
C ILE A 147 3.88 1.32 3.18
N GLU A 148 4.27 2.59 3.10
CA GLU A 148 5.66 3.01 2.90
C GLU A 148 6.54 2.48 4.05
N MET A 149 6.13 2.67 5.30
CA MET A 149 6.84 2.13 6.46
C MET A 149 6.95 0.60 6.40
N TYR A 150 5.87 -0.09 6.03
CA TYR A 150 5.87 -1.54 5.83
C TYR A 150 6.89 -1.94 4.76
N MET A 151 6.88 -1.24 3.61
CA MET A 151 7.81 -1.48 2.51
C MET A 151 9.26 -1.22 2.90
N ARG A 152 9.56 -0.11 3.59
CA ARG A 152 10.91 0.19 4.06
C ARG A 152 11.43 -0.90 5.00
N CYS A 153 10.61 -1.36 5.95
CA CYS A 153 11.00 -2.46 6.84
C CYS A 153 11.22 -3.77 6.07
N PHE A 154 10.32 -4.10 5.14
CA PHE A 154 10.38 -5.30 4.32
C PHE A 154 11.61 -5.33 3.41
N VAL A 155 11.84 -4.22 2.71
CA VAL A 155 12.99 -4.03 1.83
C VAL A 155 14.29 -4.13 2.62
N GLN A 156 14.37 -3.52 3.80
CA GLN A 156 15.56 -3.61 4.65
C GLN A 156 15.85 -5.04 5.12
N ALA A 157 14.84 -5.88 5.30
CA ALA A 157 15.04 -7.29 5.66
C ALA A 157 15.65 -8.12 4.51
N CYS A 158 15.40 -7.74 3.26
CA CYS A 158 15.92 -8.42 2.06
C CYS A 158 16.37 -7.44 0.97
N PRO A 159 17.40 -6.59 1.19
CA PRO A 159 17.66 -5.41 0.34
C PRO A 159 17.98 -5.72 -1.13
N LYS A 160 18.60 -6.87 -1.40
CA LYS A 160 19.01 -7.28 -2.76
C LYS A 160 17.93 -8.06 -3.52
N ARG A 161 16.87 -8.48 -2.84
CA ARG A 161 15.85 -9.42 -3.38
C ARG A 161 14.42 -9.01 -3.10
N TRP A 162 14.17 -7.84 -2.52
CA TRP A 162 12.82 -7.40 -2.15
C TRP A 162 11.85 -7.44 -3.34
N SER A 163 12.32 -7.11 -4.55
CA SER A 163 11.48 -7.09 -5.76
C SER A 163 10.92 -8.46 -6.13
N PHE A 164 11.64 -9.55 -5.82
CA PHE A 164 11.15 -10.93 -5.99
C PHE A 164 9.99 -11.26 -5.04
N TRP A 165 9.98 -10.66 -3.86
CA TRP A 165 9.01 -10.96 -2.81
C TRP A 165 7.78 -10.03 -2.82
N ILE A 166 7.74 -9.03 -3.71
CA ILE A 166 6.62 -8.08 -3.82
C ILE A 166 5.25 -8.76 -4.01
N PRO A 167 5.09 -9.80 -4.84
CA PRO A 167 3.80 -10.49 -4.97
C PRO A 167 3.30 -11.06 -3.63
N LEU A 168 4.21 -11.59 -2.81
CA LEU A 168 3.89 -12.13 -1.49
C LEU A 168 3.61 -11.01 -0.48
N ALA A 169 4.35 -9.90 -0.53
CA ALA A 169 4.09 -8.72 0.28
C ALA A 169 2.70 -8.12 -0.01
N GLN A 170 2.34 -7.99 -1.30
CA GLN A 170 1.02 -7.52 -1.73
C GLN A 170 -0.09 -8.46 -1.26
N PHE A 171 0.09 -9.77 -1.44
CA PHE A 171 -0.90 -10.74 -0.97
C PHE A 171 -1.06 -10.69 0.54
N TRP A 172 0.04 -10.62 1.29
CA TRP A 172 0.00 -10.53 2.75
C TRP A 172 -0.72 -9.27 3.23
N TYR A 173 -0.43 -8.11 2.64
CA TYR A 173 -1.14 -6.86 2.96
C TYR A 173 -2.64 -6.99 2.68
N ASN A 174 -3.02 -7.44 1.48
CA ASN A 174 -4.43 -7.54 1.09
C ASN A 174 -5.22 -8.62 1.85
N THR A 175 -4.55 -9.57 2.48
CA THR A 175 -5.18 -10.64 3.27
C THR A 175 -5.06 -10.43 4.78
N SER A 176 -4.42 -9.34 5.21
CA SER A 176 -4.37 -8.92 6.60
C SER A 176 -5.63 -8.15 6.98
N HIS A 177 -6.01 -8.19 8.25
CA HIS A 177 -7.22 -7.51 8.74
C HIS A 177 -6.97 -6.00 8.89
N HIS A 178 -7.83 -5.17 8.28
CA HIS A 178 -7.78 -3.72 8.38
C HIS A 178 -8.91 -3.19 9.28
N SER A 179 -8.56 -2.54 10.38
CA SER A 179 -9.56 -2.00 11.34
C SER A 179 -10.49 -0.96 10.71
N ALA A 180 -10.01 -0.18 9.74
CA ALA A 180 -10.81 0.86 9.07
C ALA A 180 -12.00 0.32 8.27
N ILE A 181 -11.94 -0.93 7.80
CA ILE A 181 -13.00 -1.58 7.00
C ILE A 181 -13.60 -2.81 7.72
N GLY A 182 -13.07 -3.19 8.88
CA GLY A 182 -13.55 -4.34 9.67
C GLY A 182 -13.34 -5.71 9.01
N MET A 183 -12.54 -5.78 7.94
CA MET A 183 -12.27 -7.01 7.18
C MET A 183 -10.93 -6.93 6.45
N THR A 184 -10.60 -7.96 5.66
CA THR A 184 -9.42 -7.94 4.78
C THR A 184 -9.72 -7.16 3.50
N PRO A 185 -8.75 -6.41 2.95
CA PRO A 185 -8.93 -5.75 1.66
C PRO A 185 -9.34 -6.71 0.53
N PHE A 186 -8.81 -7.93 0.54
CA PHE A 186 -9.16 -8.98 -0.41
C PHE A 186 -10.65 -9.34 -0.35
N LYS A 187 -11.20 -9.52 0.86
CA LYS A 187 -12.62 -9.80 1.04
C LYS A 187 -13.48 -8.62 0.63
N ALA A 188 -13.06 -7.39 0.94
CA ALA A 188 -13.78 -6.18 0.55
C ALA A 188 -13.81 -6.02 -0.98
N MET A 189 -12.73 -6.35 -1.68
CA MET A 189 -12.63 -6.24 -3.13
C MET A 189 -13.40 -7.36 -3.86
N PHE A 190 -13.26 -8.61 -3.42
CA PHE A 190 -13.76 -9.78 -4.16
C PHE A 190 -14.99 -10.45 -3.55
N GLY A 191 -15.48 -9.98 -2.39
CA GLY A 191 -16.62 -10.55 -1.68
C GLY A 191 -16.39 -11.94 -1.08
N ARG A 192 -15.16 -12.45 -1.08
CA ARG A 192 -14.80 -13.80 -0.59
C ARG A 192 -13.43 -13.81 0.07
N GLU A 193 -13.21 -14.78 0.95
CA GLU A 193 -11.89 -15.01 1.53
C GLU A 193 -10.89 -15.55 0.48
N PRO A 194 -9.60 -15.21 0.59
CA PRO A 194 -8.56 -15.79 -0.25
C PRO A 194 -8.44 -17.29 0.04
N ARG A 195 -8.10 -18.08 -0.99
CA ARG A 195 -7.65 -19.46 -0.78
C ARG A 195 -6.15 -19.44 -0.52
N HIS A 196 -5.75 -19.87 0.67
CA HIS A 196 -4.35 -20.06 1.01
C HIS A 196 -3.82 -21.35 0.38
N TRP A 197 -2.49 -21.48 0.29
CA TRP A 197 -1.80 -22.65 -0.27
C TRP A 197 -1.91 -23.88 0.65
N GLY A 198 -3.12 -24.39 0.89
CA GLY A 198 -3.38 -25.51 1.81
C GLY A 198 -3.14 -25.20 3.30
N ILE A 199 -2.58 -24.03 3.63
CA ILE A 199 -2.41 -23.55 5.00
C ILE A 199 -3.74 -22.97 5.46
N THR A 200 -4.60 -23.80 6.05
CA THR A 200 -5.75 -23.29 6.80
C THR A 200 -5.28 -22.97 8.22
N ALA A 201 -5.83 -21.93 8.85
CA ALA A 201 -5.50 -21.59 10.24
C ALA A 201 -5.82 -22.75 11.22
N THR A 202 -6.65 -23.71 10.79
CA THR A 202 -6.90 -25.00 11.45
C THR A 202 -5.71 -25.94 11.48
N THR A 203 -4.71 -25.75 10.62
CA THR A 203 -3.38 -26.33 10.80
C THR A 203 -2.54 -25.45 11.72
N SER A 204 -3.11 -25.04 12.86
CA SER A 204 -2.28 -24.71 14.01
C SER A 204 -1.49 -25.98 14.31
N CYS A 205 -0.23 -26.05 13.89
CA CYS A 205 0.69 -26.99 14.50
C CYS A 205 0.63 -26.68 16.00
N THR A 206 -0.05 -27.54 16.76
CA THR A 206 0.07 -27.59 18.21
C THR A 206 1.51 -28.01 18.47
N VAL A 207 2.42 -27.05 18.46
CA VAL A 207 3.76 -27.26 18.99
C VAL A 207 3.54 -27.39 20.48
N SER A 208 3.46 -28.63 20.97
CA SER A 208 3.19 -28.93 22.38
C SER A 208 4.11 -28.14 23.32
N ALA A 209 5.37 -27.96 22.94
CA ALA A 209 6.34 -27.14 23.66
C ALA A 209 5.94 -25.66 23.77
N LEU A 210 5.31 -25.09 22.73
CA LEU A 210 4.86 -23.70 22.73
C LEU A 210 3.57 -23.53 23.54
N GLN A 211 2.77 -24.58 23.64
CA GLN A 211 1.54 -24.60 24.43
C GLN A 211 1.84 -24.73 25.92
N ALA A 212 2.79 -25.60 26.28
CA ALA A 212 3.32 -25.69 27.63
C ALA A 212 3.96 -24.36 28.10
N TRP A 213 4.66 -23.66 27.21
CA TRP A 213 5.28 -22.36 27.53
C TRP A 213 4.25 -21.22 27.69
N LEU A 214 3.04 -21.34 27.14
CA LEU A 214 1.97 -20.34 27.29
C LEU A 214 1.12 -20.55 28.55
N GLU A 215 1.27 -21.70 29.22
CA GLU A 215 0.56 -22.07 30.45
C GLU A 215 1.39 -21.79 31.72
N GLU A 216 2.68 -21.44 31.57
CA GLU A 216 3.54 -20.86 32.62
C GLU A 216 3.50 -19.32 32.61
#